data_AF-A0A9P1KY10-F1
#
_entry.id   AF-A0A9P1KY10-F1
#
_cell.length_a   1.000
_cell.length_b   1.000
_cell.length_c   1.000
_cell.angle_alpha   90.00
_cell.angle_beta   90.00
_cell.angle_gamma   90.00
#
_symmetry.space_group_name_H-M   'P 1'
#
loop_
_entity.id
_entity.type
_entity.pdbx_description
1 polymer ?
#
loop_
_entity_poly.entity_id
_entity_poly.type
_entity_poly.pdbx_seq_one_letter_code
_entity_poly.pdbx_strand_id
1 'polypeptide(L)' 'MKSRLKNPYFWLGLGGVIFSSAGIDFKTLTSWNLLGEALLTILANPVAVVAVVAALVGVFVDPSSKGLKDNK' A
#
# COMPACT_ATOMS: atom_id res chain seq x y z
N MET A 1 -7.45 -15.24 -0.19
CA MET A 1 -6.59 -14.40 0.69
C MET A 1 -5.51 -15.16 1.51
N LYS A 2 -5.84 -16.25 2.23
CA LYS A 2 -4.93 -16.91 3.21
C LYS A 2 -3.60 -17.43 2.64
N SER A 3 -3.55 -17.76 1.35
CA SER A 3 -2.32 -18.19 0.65
C SER A 3 -1.45 -17.00 0.21
N ARG A 4 -2.08 -15.89 -0.25
CA ARG A 4 -1.38 -14.67 -0.71
C ARG A 4 -0.65 -13.98 0.43
N LEU A 5 -1.25 -13.91 1.61
CA LEU A 5 -0.62 -13.34 2.82
C LEU A 5 0.60 -14.14 3.32
N LYS A 6 0.73 -15.41 2.94
CA LYS A 6 1.92 -16.23 3.27
C LYS A 6 3.05 -16.05 2.26
N ASN A 7 2.79 -15.38 1.13
CA ASN A 7 3.77 -15.19 0.07
C ASN A 7 4.57 -13.88 0.30
N PRO A 8 5.90 -13.92 0.45
CA PRO A 8 6.74 -12.72 0.60
C PRO A 8 6.58 -11.72 -0.55
N TYR A 9 6.34 -12.19 -1.78
CA TYR A 9 6.13 -11.32 -2.93
C TYR A 9 4.87 -10.45 -2.81
N PHE A 10 3.84 -10.95 -2.12
CA PHE A 10 2.65 -10.16 -1.85
C PHE A 10 2.98 -8.94 -0.98
N TRP A 11 3.81 -9.13 0.04
CA TRP A 11 4.23 -8.04 0.93
C TRP A 11 5.14 -7.03 0.25
N LEU A 12 6.03 -7.49 -0.65
CA LEU A 12 6.83 -6.59 -1.49
C LEU A 12 5.94 -5.73 -2.41
N GLY A 13 4.96 -6.36 -3.06
CA GLY A 13 3.98 -5.65 -3.89
C GLY A 13 3.13 -4.67 -3.09
N LEU A 14 2.69 -5.06 -1.89
CA LEU A 14 1.92 -4.22 -0.99
C LEU A 14 2.70 -2.97 -0.58
N GLY A 15 3.98 -3.13 -0.21
CA GLY A 15 4.87 -2.01 0.08
C GLY A 15 5.00 -1.07 -1.13
N GLY A 16 5.23 -1.62 -2.32
CA GLY A 16 5.29 -0.85 -3.57
C GLY A 16 4.05 0.01 -3.83
N VAL A 17 2.86 -0.57 -3.63
CA VAL A 17 1.58 0.13 -3.80
C VAL A 17 1.40 1.25 -2.78
N ILE A 18 1.78 1.05 -1.51
CA ILE A 18 1.68 2.09 -0.47
C ILE A 18 2.53 3.31 -0.82
N PHE A 19 3.80 3.12 -1.16
CA PHE A 19 4.69 4.25 -1.48
C PHE A 19 4.32 4.95 -2.80
N SER A 20 3.93 4.18 -3.82
CA SER A 20 3.50 4.72 -5.12
C SER A 20 2.21 5.54 -5.00
N SER A 21 1.20 5.04 -4.29
CA SER A 21 -0.07 5.75 -4.07
C SER A 21 0.08 7.00 -3.21
N ALA A 22 1.07 7.03 -2.32
CA ALA A 22 1.39 8.20 -1.53
C ALA A 22 2.31 9.22 -2.24
N GLY A 23 2.77 8.92 -3.45
CA GLY A 23 3.65 9.81 -4.22
C GLY A 23 5.09 9.91 -3.70
N ILE A 24 5.54 8.91 -2.93
CA ILE A 24 6.93 8.86 -2.43
C ILE A 24 7.84 8.30 -3.52
N ASP A 25 8.91 9.04 -3.84
CA ASP A 25 9.96 8.53 -4.74
C ASP A 25 10.92 7.62 -3.97
N PHE A 26 11.02 6.36 -4.37
CA PHE A 26 11.94 5.39 -3.77
C PHE A 26 13.40 5.83 -3.81
N LYS A 27 13.79 6.69 -4.76
CA LYS A 27 15.15 7.24 -4.82
C LYS A 27 15.50 8.09 -3.60
N THR A 28 14.51 8.61 -2.88
CA THR A 28 14.74 9.38 -1.64
C THR A 28 14.92 8.49 -0.42
N LEU A 29 14.62 7.18 -0.52
CA LEU A 29 14.67 6.23 0.58
C LEU A 29 16.06 5.56 0.67
N THR A 30 17.10 6.37 0.83
CA THR A 30 18.50 5.90 0.86
C THR A 30 18.97 5.43 2.24
N SER A 31 18.19 5.68 3.30
CA SER A 31 18.48 5.24 4.66
C SER A 31 17.22 4.85 5.43
N TRP A 32 17.39 4.07 6.49
CA TRP A 32 16.29 3.65 7.37
C TRP A 32 15.61 4.84 8.09
N ASN A 33 16.35 5.93 8.33
CA ASN A 33 15.76 7.14 8.91
C ASN A 33 14.79 7.81 7.93
N LEU A 34 15.21 7.97 6.67
CA LEU A 34 14.37 8.54 5.61
C LEU A 34 13.14 7.69 5.32
N LEU A 35 13.25 6.37 5.46
CA LEU A 35 12.10 5.47 5.39
C LEU A 35 11.07 5.76 6.48
N GLY A 36 11.51 5.94 7.73
CA GLY A 36 10.64 6.29 8.84
C GLY A 36 9.96 7.64 8.66
N GLU A 37 10.72 8.66 8.25
CA GLU A 37 10.18 9.99 7.95
C GLU A 37 9.18 9.98 6.81
N ALA A 38 9.44 9.20 5.74
CA ALA A 38 8.50 9.03 4.65
C ALA A 38 7.17 8.46 5.15
N LEU A 39 7.20 7.40 5.98
CA LEU A 39 5.97 6.82 6.56
C LEU A 39 5.19 7.85 7.39
N LEU A 40 5.87 8.66 8.21
CA LEU A 40 5.22 9.72 8.99
C LEU A 40 4.61 10.80 8.09
N THR A 41 5.30 11.15 7.00
CA THR A 41 4.83 12.13 6.02
C THR A 41 3.55 11.66 5.31
N ILE A 42 3.47 10.36 4.99
CA ILE A 42 2.25 9.74 4.45
C ILE A 42 1.09 9.93 5.43
N LEU A 43 1.30 9.64 6.72
CA LEU A 43 0.25 9.74 7.75
C LEU A 43 -0.15 11.20 8.06
N ALA A 44 0.80 12.13 7.96
CA ALA A 44 0.55 13.55 8.17
C ALA A 44 -0.21 14.22 7.02
N ASN A 45 -0.27 13.59 5.84
CA ASN A 45 -0.96 14.11 4.67
C ASN A 45 -2.30 13.39 4.45
N PRO A 46 -3.45 14.05 4.69
CA PRO A 46 -4.76 13.41 4.56
C PRO A 46 -5.05 12.90 3.14
N VAL A 47 -4.52 13.55 2.10
CA VAL A 47 -4.69 13.11 0.72
C VAL A 47 -3.91 11.81 0.48
N ALA A 48 -2.67 11.73 0.98
CA ALA A 48 -1.86 10.52 0.87
C ALA A 48 -2.50 9.36 1.64
N VAL A 49 -3.05 9.60 2.84
CA VAL A 49 -3.79 8.59 3.60
C VAL A 49 -4.97 8.05 2.80
N VAL A 50 -5.81 8.92 2.23
CA VAL A 50 -6.96 8.50 1.43
C VAL A 50 -6.52 7.71 0.18
N ALA A 51 -5.46 8.14 -0.49
CA ALA A 51 -4.92 7.45 -1.66
C ALA A 51 -4.39 6.04 -1.31
N VAL A 52 -3.64 5.91 -0.21
CA VAL A 52 -3.16 4.62 0.29
C VAL A 52 -4.33 3.72 0.67
N VAL A 53 -5.33 4.22 1.38
CA VAL A 53 -6.52 3.45 1.75
C VAL A 53 -7.26 2.96 0.51
N ALA A 54 -7.48 3.83 -0.48
CA ALA A 54 -8.11 3.44 -1.74
C ALA A 54 -7.30 2.35 -2.49
N ALA A 55 -5.98 2.47 -2.50
CA ALA A 55 -5.10 1.48 -3.10
C ALA A 55 -5.14 0.13 -2.36
N LEU A 56 -5.15 0.15 -1.02
CA LEU A 56 -5.33 -1.05 -0.21
C LEU A 56 -6.69 -1.71 -0.47
N VAL A 57 -7.77 -0.93 -0.58
CA VAL A 57 -9.08 -1.44 -0.99
C VAL A 57 -8.97 -2.13 -2.33
N GLY A 58 -8.33 -1.55 -3.35
CA GLY A 58 -8.13 -2.21 -4.64
C GLY A 58 -7.26 -3.49 -4.60
N VAL A 59 -6.33 -3.59 -3.65
CA VAL A 59 -5.49 -4.78 -3.46
C VAL A 59 -6.25 -5.92 -2.76
N PHE A 60 -7.16 -5.58 -1.85
CA PHE A 60 -7.91 -6.54 -1.02
C PHE A 60 -9.34 -6.78 -1.47
N VAL A 61 -9.88 -5.94 -2.34
CA VAL A 61 -11.23 -6.01 -2.90
C VAL A 61 -11.10 -6.13 -4.41
N ASP A 62 -11.41 -7.31 -4.92
CA ASP A 62 -11.50 -7.54 -6.35
C ASP A 62 -12.72 -6.79 -6.93
N PRO A 63 -12.50 -5.83 -7.86
CA PRO A 63 -13.58 -5.05 -8.45
C PRO A 63 -14.51 -5.88 -9.34
N SER A 64 -14.16 -7.13 -9.67
CA SER A 64 -15.04 -8.08 -10.38
C SER A 64 -16.01 -8.83 -9.47
N SER A 65 -15.87 -8.70 -8.15
CA SER A 65 -16.80 -9.26 -7.17
C SER A 65 -17.95 -8.28 -6.86
N LYS A 66 -19.18 -8.77 -6.69
CA LYS A 66 -20.30 -7.94 -6.21
C LYS A 66 -20.07 -7.57 -4.72
N GLY A 67 -19.58 -6.35 -4.46
CA GLY A 67 -19.43 -5.76 -3.12
C GLY A 67 -17.99 -5.70 -2.62
N LEU A 68 -17.77 -5.36 -1.34
CA LEU A 68 -16.45 -5.30 -0.68
C LEU A 68 -15.88 -6.70 -0.34
N LYS A 69 -16.10 -7.70 -1.19
CA LYS A 69 -15.78 -9.10 -0.90
C LYS A 69 -15.11 -9.77 -2.10
N ASP A 70 -13.78 -9.74 -2.08
CA ASP A 70 -12.92 -10.46 -3.01
C ASP A 70 -13.25 -11.97 -2.99
N ASN A 71 -13.43 -12.55 -4.18
CA ASN A 71 -13.91 -13.92 -4.34
C ASN A 71 -12.78 -14.94 -4.05
N LYS A 72 -13.21 -16.18 -3.84
CA LYS A 72 -12.51 -17.26 -3.13
C LYS A 72 -11.06 -17.52 -3.56
#